data_AF-A0A2S8FME7-F1
#
_entry.id   AF-A0A2S8FME7-F1
#
_cell.length_a   1.000
_cell.length_b   1.000
_cell.length_c   1.000
_cell.angle_alpha   90.00
_cell.angle_beta   90.00
_cell.angle_gamma   90.00
#
_symmetry.space_group_name_H-M   'P 1'
#
loop_
_entity.id
_entity.type
_entity.pdbx_description
1 polymer ?
#
loop_
_entity_poly.entity_id
_entity_poly.type
_entity_poly.pdbx_seq_one_letter_code
_entity_poly.pdbx_strand_id
1 'polypeptide(L)'
;MAVSLLVLVFGLPNIEQSRQEARSAQAFRLAQEIKTGTLPEDTVDPWGKLFEIRRPAEGEVTVVSRGPNGLTPSSGYDSDDVSTSMSDPPHQKIIRLKQIQVIVVLALVALPWLVLLVAAIRKR
;
A
#
# COMPACT_ATOMS: atom_id res chain seq x y z
N MET A 1 -1.55 -21.97 24.37
CA MET A 1 -2.64 -22.23 23.41
C MET A 1 -3.50 -20.98 23.19
N ALA A 2 -4.27 -20.50 24.17
CA ALA A 2 -5.17 -19.36 23.99
C ALA A 2 -4.48 -18.04 23.61
N VAL A 3 -3.32 -17.73 24.21
CA VAL A 3 -2.59 -16.47 23.94
C VAL A 3 -2.06 -16.40 22.51
N SER A 4 -1.50 -17.49 21.98
CA SER A 4 -1.03 -17.54 20.57
C SER A 4 -2.17 -17.37 19.57
N LEU A 5 -3.34 -17.92 19.88
CA LEU A 5 -4.54 -17.75 19.06
C LEU A 5 -5.02 -16.29 19.08
N LEU A 6 -4.95 -15.65 20.24
CA LEU A 6 -5.35 -14.25 20.43
C LEU A 6 -4.39 -13.29 19.69
N VAL A 7 -3.09 -13.56 19.75
CA VAL A 7 -2.07 -12.83 18.96
C VAL A 7 -2.31 -12.99 17.45
N LEU A 8 -2.75 -14.16 16.99
CA LEU A 8 -3.08 -14.37 15.58
C LEU A 8 -4.34 -13.60 15.16
N VAL A 9 -5.41 -13.69 15.94
CA VAL A 9 -6.71 -13.07 15.60
C VAL A 9 -6.64 -11.53 15.63
N PHE A 10 -5.96 -10.96 16.61
CA PHE A 10 -5.86 -9.49 16.74
C PHE A 10 -4.63 -8.89 16.07
N GLY A 11 -3.61 -9.70 15.79
CA GLY A 11 -2.37 -9.25 15.18
C GLY A 11 -2.41 -9.19 13.66
N LEU A 12 -3.35 -9.87 12.99
CA LEU A 12 -3.44 -9.85 11.54
C LEU A 12 -3.85 -8.46 11.00
N PRO A 13 -3.33 -8.06 9.82
CA PRO A 13 -3.63 -6.77 9.24
C PRO A 13 -5.11 -6.61 8.91
N ASN A 14 -5.64 -5.40 9.10
CA ASN A 14 -7.04 -5.09 8.85
C ASN A 14 -7.40 -5.22 7.35
N ILE A 15 -8.46 -5.98 7.06
CA ILE A 15 -8.95 -6.22 5.69
C ILE A 15 -9.59 -4.96 5.10
N GLU A 16 -10.19 -4.08 5.90
CA GLU A 16 -10.82 -2.85 5.39
C GLU A 16 -9.79 -1.87 4.78
N GLN A 17 -8.55 -1.87 5.27
CA GLN A 17 -7.46 -1.09 4.65
C GLN A 17 -7.13 -1.57 3.23
N SER A 18 -7.50 -2.79 2.86
CA SER A 18 -7.22 -3.36 1.54
C SER A 18 -8.03 -2.71 0.41
N ARG A 19 -9.19 -2.10 0.71
CA ARG A 19 -9.99 -1.41 -0.31
C ARG A 19 -9.32 -0.12 -0.80
N GLN A 20 -8.81 0.68 0.14
CA GLN A 20 -8.09 1.92 -0.20
C GLN A 20 -6.73 1.60 -0.86
N GLU A 21 -6.06 0.54 -0.42
CA GLU A 21 -4.84 0.02 -1.05
C GLU A 21 -5.11 -0.39 -2.50
N ALA A 22 -6.16 -1.16 -2.76
CA ALA A 22 -6.53 -1.59 -4.10
C ALA A 22 -6.84 -0.38 -5.02
N ARG A 23 -7.58 0.62 -4.52
CA ARG A 23 -7.87 1.85 -5.26
C ARG A 23 -6.61 2.65 -5.55
N SER A 24 -5.72 2.84 -4.57
CA SER A 24 -4.46 3.59 -4.79
C SER A 24 -3.49 2.85 -5.71
N ALA A 25 -3.41 1.52 -5.66
CA ALA A 25 -2.65 0.71 -6.61
C ALA A 25 -3.24 0.80 -8.03
N GLN A 26 -4.57 0.73 -8.15
CA GLN A 26 -5.27 0.90 -9.43
C GLN A 26 -5.03 2.31 -10.00
N ALA A 27 -5.14 3.36 -9.18
CA ALA A 27 -4.88 4.73 -9.59
C ALA A 27 -3.46 4.90 -10.13
N PHE A 28 -2.46 4.31 -9.47
CA PHE A 28 -1.08 4.35 -9.95
C PHE A 28 -0.92 3.65 -11.30
N ARG A 29 -1.53 2.47 -11.47
CA ARG A 29 -1.48 1.72 -12.73
C ARG A 29 -2.13 2.51 -13.87
N LEU A 30 -3.32 3.06 -13.66
CA LEU A 30 -4.01 3.89 -14.63
C LEU A 30 -3.19 5.13 -14.98
N ALA A 31 -2.55 5.78 -14.00
CA ALA A 31 -1.68 6.93 -14.25
C ALA A 31 -0.48 6.57 -15.14
N GLN A 32 0.13 5.38 -14.97
CA GLN A 32 1.20 4.88 -15.85
C GLN A 32 0.68 4.56 -17.25
N GLU A 33 -0.51 3.96 -17.36
CA GLU A 33 -1.17 3.66 -18.65
C GLU A 33 -1.52 4.95 -19.41
N ILE A 34 -1.93 6.03 -18.72
CA ILE A 34 -2.14 7.36 -19.31
C ILE A 34 -0.80 7.98 -19.73
N LYS A 35 0.23 7.93 -18.86
CA LYS A 35 1.59 8.45 -19.17
C LYS A 35 2.17 7.80 -20.43
N THR A 36 1.95 6.50 -20.62
CA THR A 36 2.41 5.74 -21.79
C THR A 36 1.52 5.92 -23.02
N GLY A 37 0.38 6.59 -22.90
CA GLY A 37 -0.58 6.79 -23.99
C GLY A 37 -1.44 5.56 -24.30
N THR A 38 -1.45 4.55 -23.41
CA THR A 38 -2.27 3.34 -23.54
C THR A 38 -3.74 3.62 -23.22
N LEU A 39 -3.98 4.51 -22.26
CA LEU A 39 -5.32 4.98 -21.87
C LEU A 39 -5.53 6.44 -22.28
N PRO A 40 -6.76 6.83 -22.59
CA PRO A 40 -7.08 8.21 -22.92
C PRO A 40 -7.03 9.10 -21.67
N GLU A 41 -6.75 10.38 -21.87
CA GLU A 41 -6.55 11.37 -20.80
C GLU A 41 -7.85 11.72 -20.04
N ASP A 42 -9.01 11.37 -20.61
CA ASP A 42 -10.33 11.50 -19.98
C ASP A 42 -10.67 10.33 -19.04
N THR A 43 -9.75 9.37 -18.88
CA THR A 43 -9.88 8.30 -17.89
C THR A 43 -10.06 8.88 -16.50
N VAL A 44 -10.96 8.26 -15.75
CA VAL A 44 -11.30 8.68 -14.40
C VAL A 44 -10.60 7.76 -13.39
N ASP A 45 -10.12 8.34 -12.29
CA ASP A 45 -9.51 7.62 -11.20
C ASP A 45 -10.55 6.78 -10.41
N PRO A 46 -10.09 5.87 -9.52
CA PRO A 46 -10.98 5.02 -8.73
C PRO A 46 -11.91 5.74 -7.74
N TRP A 47 -11.78 7.06 -7.61
CA TRP A 47 -12.62 7.92 -6.78
C TRP A 47 -13.54 8.82 -7.62
N GLY A 48 -13.57 8.64 -8.94
CA GLY A 48 -14.48 9.36 -9.83
C GLY A 48 -13.96 10.72 -10.30
N LYS A 49 -12.65 10.99 -10.20
CA LYS A 49 -12.04 12.26 -10.60
C LYS A 49 -11.10 12.09 -11.78
N LEU A 50 -10.98 13.11 -12.62
CA LEU A 50 -10.01 13.11 -13.72
C LEU A 50 -8.59 13.18 -13.17
N PHE A 51 -7.66 12.53 -13.89
CA PHE A 51 -6.23 12.67 -13.61
C PHE A 51 -5.75 14.07 -14.00
N GLU A 52 -4.84 14.62 -13.20
CA GLU A 52 -4.10 15.82 -13.54
C GLU A 52 -2.84 15.44 -14.31
N ILE A 53 -2.73 15.94 -15.55
CA ILE A 53 -1.60 15.65 -16.44
C ILE A 53 -0.75 16.89 -16.56
N ARG A 54 0.51 16.79 -16.13
CA ARG A 54 1.50 17.86 -16.23
C ARG A 54 2.50 17.49 -17.32
N ARG A 55 2.51 18.26 -18.41
CA ARG A 55 3.47 18.17 -19.52
C ARG A 55 4.42 19.38 -19.51
N PRO A 56 5.52 19.34 -18.74
CA PRO A 56 6.54 20.38 -18.84
C PRO A 56 7.19 20.38 -20.23
N ALA A 57 7.60 21.55 -20.72
CA ALA A 57 8.23 21.70 -22.05
C ALA A 57 9.57 20.93 -22.15
N GLU A 58 10.27 20.82 -21.03
CA GLU A 58 11.47 19.99 -20.85
C GLU A 58 11.26 19.17 -19.57
N GLY A 59 10.86 17.90 -19.71
CA GLY A 59 10.69 17.00 -18.58
C GLY A 59 9.77 15.82 -18.85
N GLU A 60 9.69 14.91 -17.89
CA GLU A 60 8.78 13.77 -17.99
C GLU A 60 7.33 14.18 -17.74
N VAL A 61 6.43 13.62 -18.55
CA VAL A 61 4.99 13.70 -18.31
C VAL A 61 4.69 13.08 -16.95
N THR A 62 3.99 13.85 -16.11
CA THR A 62 3.56 13.41 -14.78
C THR A 62 2.06 13.34 -14.73
N VAL A 63 1.52 12.20 -14.31
CA VAL A 63 0.08 11.97 -14.18
C VAL A 63 -0.23 11.76 -12.70
N VAL A 64 -1.21 12.50 -12.18
CA VAL A 64 -1.53 12.57 -10.75
C VAL A 64 -3.03 12.30 -10.54
N SER A 65 -3.36 11.34 -9.67
CA SER A 65 -4.69 11.22 -9.06
C SER A 65 -4.69 11.95 -7.73
N ARG A 66 -5.73 12.76 -7.51
CA ARG A 66 -5.91 13.57 -6.30
C ARG A 66 -6.55 12.82 -5.13
N GLY A 67 -6.59 11.49 -5.23
CA GLY A 67 -7.13 10.64 -4.17
C GLY A 67 -8.60 10.90 -3.79
N PRO A 68 -9.03 10.34 -2.66
CA PRO A 68 -10.38 10.50 -2.13
C PRO A 68 -10.73 11.93 -1.77
N ASN A 69 -9.81 12.74 -1.24
CA ASN A 69 -10.10 14.12 -0.84
C ASN A 69 -10.23 15.07 -2.05
N GLY A 70 -9.54 14.78 -3.16
CA GLY A 70 -9.56 15.59 -4.39
C GLY A 70 -8.77 16.89 -4.30
N LEU A 71 -8.00 17.05 -3.24
CA LEU A 71 -7.29 18.27 -2.90
C LEU A 71 -5.80 18.00 -2.95
N THR A 72 -5.13 18.62 -3.92
CA THR A 72 -3.67 18.61 -4.01
C THR A 72 -3.17 20.02 -3.73
N PRO A 73 -2.30 20.22 -2.72
CA PRO A 73 -1.72 21.53 -2.45
C PRO A 73 -0.82 21.98 -3.62
N SER A 74 -0.77 23.29 -3.86
CA SER A 74 0.07 23.86 -4.94
C SER A 74 1.57 23.62 -4.73
N SER A 75 2.00 23.36 -3.50
CA SER A 75 3.39 23.12 -3.12
C SER A 75 3.86 21.68 -3.27
N GLY A 76 3.01 20.71 -3.66
CA GLY A 76 3.42 19.32 -3.77
C GLY A 76 2.30 18.31 -3.89
N TYR A 77 2.47 17.17 -3.23
CA TYR A 77 1.51 16.07 -3.14
C TYR A 77 0.97 15.95 -1.71
N ASP A 78 -0.32 15.67 -1.56
CA ASP A 78 -0.90 15.23 -0.29
C ASP A 78 -0.63 13.73 -0.05
N SER A 79 -0.90 13.28 1.16
CA SER A 79 -0.72 11.92 1.66
C SER A 79 -1.56 10.84 0.95
N ASP A 80 -2.63 11.23 0.26
CA ASP A 80 -3.52 10.35 -0.50
C ASP A 80 -3.41 10.52 -2.03
N ASP A 81 -2.57 11.45 -2.49
CA ASP A 81 -2.26 11.63 -3.90
C ASP A 81 -1.46 10.44 -4.44
N VAL A 82 -1.69 10.11 -5.70
CA VAL A 82 -0.97 9.04 -6.41
C VAL A 82 -0.41 9.60 -7.70
N SER A 83 0.91 9.71 -7.79
CA SER A 83 1.60 10.27 -8.96
C SER A 83 2.60 9.29 -9.58
N THR A 84 2.72 9.32 -10.91
CA THR A 84 3.74 8.56 -11.65
C THR A 84 5.18 8.98 -11.31
N SER A 85 5.38 10.16 -10.72
CA SER A 85 6.71 10.63 -10.29
C SER A 85 7.08 10.20 -8.86
N MET A 86 6.19 9.51 -8.13
CA MET A 86 6.48 9.04 -6.79
C MET A 86 7.34 7.77 -6.83
N SER A 87 8.46 7.78 -6.10
CA SER A 87 9.29 6.59 -5.89
C SER A 87 8.67 5.59 -4.90
N ASP A 88 7.88 6.06 -3.94
CA ASP A 88 7.21 5.23 -2.92
C ASP A 88 5.71 5.62 -2.81
N PRO A 89 4.85 5.13 -3.71
CA PRO A 89 3.43 5.48 -3.73
C PRO A 89 2.68 4.92 -2.50
N PRO A 90 1.54 5.53 -2.10
CA PRO A 90 0.85 5.21 -0.85
C PRO A 90 0.51 3.73 -0.65
N HIS A 91 0.17 3.02 -1.73
CA HIS A 91 -0.13 1.58 -1.68
C HIS A 91 1.09 0.73 -1.27
N GLN A 92 2.30 1.08 -1.70
CA GLN A 92 3.51 0.33 -1.34
C GLN A 92 3.83 0.44 0.15
N LYS A 93 3.65 1.63 0.72
CA LYS A 93 3.82 1.86 2.16
C LYS A 93 2.90 0.96 2.98
N ILE A 94 1.63 0.85 2.58
CA ILE A 94 0.63 0.00 3.25
C ILE A 94 1.04 -1.48 3.15
N ILE A 95 1.46 -1.95 1.95
CA ILE A 95 1.93 -3.32 1.74
C ILE A 95 3.10 -3.65 2.67
N ARG A 96 4.12 -2.79 2.77
CA ARG A 96 5.28 -3.02 3.64
C ARG A 96 4.89 -3.12 5.10
N LEU A 97 4.02 -2.23 5.59
CA LEU A 97 3.55 -2.26 6.99
C LEU A 97 2.81 -3.57 7.29
N LYS A 98 1.94 -4.03 6.37
CA LYS A 98 1.23 -5.31 6.51
C LYS A 98 2.19 -6.49 6.52
N GLN A 99 3.21 -6.50 5.66
CA GLN A 99 4.23 -7.56 5.65
C GLN A 99 4.99 -7.63 6.98
N ILE A 100 5.43 -6.47 7.50
CA ILE A 100 6.10 -6.41 8.80
C ILE A 100 5.19 -6.93 9.90
N GLN A 101 3.92 -6.50 9.92
CA GLN A 101 2.94 -6.95 10.90
C GLN A 101 2.77 -8.47 10.87
N VAL A 102 2.64 -9.08 9.68
CA VAL A 102 2.55 -10.54 9.53
C VAL A 102 3.80 -11.23 10.04
N ILE A 103 4.99 -10.75 9.70
CA ILE A 103 6.26 -11.33 10.16
C ILE A 103 6.36 -11.28 11.69
N VAL A 104 6.01 -10.14 12.30
CA VAL A 104 6.05 -9.97 13.76
C VAL A 104 5.07 -10.92 14.45
N VAL A 105 3.85 -11.05 13.94
CA VAL A 105 2.84 -11.97 14.49
C VAL A 105 3.31 -13.41 14.39
N LEU A 106 3.85 -13.81 13.24
CA LEU A 106 4.38 -15.16 13.03
C LEU A 106 5.55 -15.43 13.99
N ALA A 107 6.46 -14.47 14.17
CA ALA A 107 7.58 -14.61 15.11
C ALA A 107 7.09 -14.77 16.56
N LEU A 108 6.14 -13.93 17.00
CA LEU A 108 5.57 -14.01 18.36
C LEU A 108 4.82 -15.32 18.60
N VAL A 109 4.21 -15.90 17.57
CA VAL A 109 3.54 -17.20 17.66
C VAL A 109 4.56 -18.34 17.64
N ALA A 110 5.54 -18.32 16.74
CA ALA A 110 6.44 -19.46 16.51
C ALA A 110 7.59 -19.57 17.53
N LEU A 111 8.16 -18.45 17.98
CA LEU A 111 9.33 -18.44 18.87
C LEU A 111 9.07 -19.19 20.20
N PRO A 112 7.94 -19.00 20.91
CA PRO A 112 7.67 -19.74 22.14
C PRO A 112 7.63 -21.26 21.93
N TRP A 113 7.07 -21.72 20.81
CA TRP A 113 7.01 -23.16 20.49
C TRP A 113 8.38 -23.73 20.14
N LEU A 114 9.20 -22.98 19.39
CA LEU A 114 10.58 -23.37 19.11
C LEU A 114 11.40 -23.52 20.39
N VAL A 115 11.27 -22.58 21.34
CA VAL A 115 11.96 -22.64 22.63
C VAL A 115 11.51 -23.88 23.44
N LEU A 116 10.20 -24.15 23.50
CA LEU A 116 9.67 -25.34 24.18
C LEU A 116 10.15 -26.64 23.53
N LEU A 117 10.18 -26.71 22.20
CA LEU A 117 10.66 -27.86 21.45
C LEU A 117 12.13 -28.15 21.74
N VAL A 118 12.99 -27.12 21.69
CA VAL A 118 14.42 -27.25 22.00
C VAL A 118 14.63 -27.68 23.45
N ALA A 119 13.87 -27.13 24.40
CA ALA A 119 13.93 -27.51 25.80
C ALA A 119 13.47 -28.97 26.03
N ALA A 120 12.47 -29.44 25.30
CA ALA A 120 12.00 -30.82 25.37
C ALA A 120 13.01 -31.83 24.80
N ILE A 121 13.66 -31.48 23.69
CA ILE A 121 14.72 -32.31 23.09
C ILE A 121 15.94 -32.40 24.01
N ARG A 122 16.36 -31.29 24.63
CA ARG A 122 17.51 -31.27 25.57
C ARG A 122 17.29 -32.06 26.87
N LYS A 123 16.04 -32.35 27.24
CA LYS A 123 15.68 -33.11 28.45
C LYS A 123 15.56 -34.61 28.20
N ARG A 124 15.61 -35.06 26.94
CA ARG A 124 15.75 -36.47 26.56
C ARG A 124 17.21 -36.82 26.36
#